data_AF-A0A3G6P9G4-F1
#
_entry.id   AF-A0A3G6P9G4-F1
#
_cell.length_a   1.000
_cell.length_b   1.000
_cell.length_c   1.000
_cell.angle_alpha   90.00
_cell.angle_beta   90.00
_cell.angle_gamma   90.00
#
_symmetry.space_group_name_H-M   'P 1'
#
loop_
_entity.id
_entity.type
_entity.pdbx_description
1 polymer ?
#
loop_
_entity_poly.entity_id
_entity_poly.type
_entity_poly.pdbx_seq_one_letter_code
_entity_poly.pdbx_strand_id
1 'polypeptide(L)'
;MYSCHSDQQEMGLENQASINSKSKNSSNSENQKNSQEYEVKRYYSHNLMKHYFGAETLPYSGSWVGEGLAFRTSKYHLGAGSYLPMVIMVNPVNQDMVIAITPADREEVEKRGYIFREVIGYPYPATNNTFPVYRYYRASKNGHFYTKNFGELGYGGGDWKYEGIAFYAL
;
A
#
# COMPACT_ATOMS: atom_id res chain seq x y z
N MET A 1 50.00 14.06 -49.45
CA MET A 1 49.92 12.82 -50.27
C MET A 1 49.75 11.65 -49.33
N TYR A 2 48.92 10.64 -49.53
CA TYR A 2 47.66 10.40 -50.25
C TYR A 2 47.12 9.08 -49.62
N SER A 3 45.80 8.92 -49.58
CA SER A 3 45.05 7.76 -49.06
C SER A 3 45.16 6.49 -49.95
N CYS A 4 44.54 5.39 -49.49
CA CYS A 4 44.16 4.10 -50.13
C CYS A 4 44.99 2.87 -49.70
N HIS A 5 44.46 1.66 -49.52
CA HIS A 5 43.11 1.09 -49.69
C HIS A 5 43.02 -0.22 -48.87
N SER A 6 41.79 -0.66 -48.61
CA SER A 6 41.37 -1.94 -48.02
C SER A 6 41.77 -3.17 -48.85
N ASP A 7 41.81 -4.35 -48.22
CA ASP A 7 41.32 -5.61 -48.82
C ASP A 7 40.83 -6.58 -47.73
N GLN A 8 39.62 -7.11 -47.93
CA GLN A 8 38.98 -8.18 -47.18
C GLN A 8 39.25 -9.52 -47.89
N GLN A 9 39.39 -10.61 -47.14
CA GLN A 9 39.21 -11.99 -47.64
C GLN A 9 38.23 -12.75 -46.74
N GLU A 10 37.05 -13.01 -47.30
CA GLU A 10 36.28 -14.29 -47.38
C GLU A 10 36.87 -15.52 -46.67
N MET A 11 36.18 -16.53 -46.13
CA MET A 11 34.89 -17.23 -46.30
C MET A 11 34.77 -18.15 -45.04
N GLY A 12 33.68 -18.80 -44.64
CA GLY A 12 32.41 -19.15 -45.26
C GLY A 12 31.41 -19.56 -44.15
N LEU A 13 30.10 -19.49 -44.42
CA LEU A 13 29.25 -20.64 -44.77
C LEU A 13 29.27 -21.68 -43.64
N GLU A 14 28.17 -21.88 -42.91
CA GLU A 14 27.09 -22.74 -43.39
C GLU A 14 25.67 -22.21 -43.15
N ASN A 15 24.88 -22.29 -44.23
CA ASN A 15 23.42 -22.41 -44.26
C ASN A 15 22.98 -23.61 -43.40
N GLN A 16 21.78 -23.66 -42.81
CA GLN A 16 20.58 -24.08 -43.54
C GLN A 16 19.28 -23.87 -42.72
N ALA A 17 18.21 -23.67 -43.50
CA ALA A 17 16.79 -23.99 -43.22
C ALA A 17 15.91 -22.95 -42.51
N SER A 18 15.54 -21.97 -43.33
CA SER A 18 14.25 -21.29 -43.46
C SER A 18 12.96 -21.95 -42.93
N ILE A 19 12.16 -21.11 -42.26
CA ILE A 19 10.73 -20.82 -42.47
C ILE A 19 9.71 -21.93 -42.14
N ASN A 20 8.91 -21.70 -41.09
CA ASN A 20 7.47 -21.54 -41.33
C ASN A 20 6.77 -20.67 -40.28
N SER A 21 6.08 -19.64 -40.78
CA SER A 21 5.24 -18.71 -40.06
C SER A 21 3.85 -19.32 -39.82
N LYS A 22 3.33 -19.20 -38.60
CA LYS A 22 1.89 -19.17 -38.36
C LYS A 22 1.55 -18.04 -37.41
N SER A 23 1.09 -16.96 -38.01
CA SER A 23 0.27 -15.93 -37.39
C SER A 23 -0.88 -16.59 -36.59
N LYS A 24 -0.95 -16.24 -35.31
CA LYS A 24 -2.22 -16.03 -34.62
C LYS A 24 -2.14 -14.68 -33.93
N ASN A 25 -2.67 -13.67 -34.59
CA ASN A 25 -3.27 -12.55 -33.89
C ASN A 25 -4.39 -13.12 -33.02
N SER A 26 -4.14 -13.19 -31.72
CA SER A 26 -5.19 -13.17 -30.71
C SER A 26 -4.89 -11.95 -29.86
N SER A 27 -5.53 -10.84 -30.23
CA SER A 27 -5.83 -9.76 -29.31
C SER A 27 -6.43 -10.37 -28.04
N ASN A 28 -5.65 -10.38 -26.97
CA ASN A 28 -6.13 -10.30 -25.60
C ASN A 28 -5.00 -9.66 -24.80
N SER A 29 -4.90 -8.34 -24.90
CA SER A 29 -4.33 -7.52 -23.83
C SER A 29 -5.33 -7.55 -22.66
N GLU A 30 -5.54 -8.73 -22.08
CA GLU A 30 -6.14 -8.82 -20.77
C GLU A 30 -5.05 -8.39 -19.79
N ASN A 31 -5.26 -7.21 -19.23
CA ASN A 31 -4.49 -6.60 -18.17
C ASN A 31 -4.09 -7.61 -17.09
N GLN A 32 -2.91 -8.21 -17.21
CA GLN A 32 -2.13 -8.57 -16.03
C GLN A 32 -1.53 -7.28 -15.44
N LYS A 33 -2.38 -6.40 -14.91
CA LYS A 33 -1.95 -5.48 -13.87
C LYS A 33 -1.63 -6.36 -12.67
N ASN A 34 -0.41 -6.86 -12.62
CA ASN A 34 0.21 -7.34 -11.40
C ASN A 34 0.17 -6.15 -10.43
N SER A 35 -0.89 -6.08 -9.60
CA SER A 35 -1.28 -4.83 -8.96
C SER A 35 -0.13 -4.39 -8.06
N GLN A 36 0.47 -3.25 -8.40
CA GLN A 36 1.59 -2.63 -7.69
C GLN A 36 1.15 -2.07 -6.32
N GLU A 37 0.01 -2.54 -5.82
CA GLU A 37 -0.78 -1.95 -4.77
C GLU A 37 -1.25 -3.03 -3.80
N TYR A 38 -1.31 -2.70 -2.52
CA TYR A 38 -2.12 -3.41 -1.53
C TYR A 38 -3.50 -2.77 -1.46
N GLU A 39 -4.54 -3.60 -1.40
CA GLU A 39 -5.89 -3.16 -1.09
C GLU A 39 -6.12 -3.26 0.42
N VAL A 40 -6.13 -2.13 1.11
CA VAL A 40 -6.39 -2.11 2.55
C VAL A 40 -7.89 -2.04 2.78
N LYS A 41 -8.45 -3.05 3.45
CA LYS A 41 -9.87 -3.16 3.75
C LYS A 41 -10.18 -2.58 5.12
N ARG A 42 -11.37 -1.98 5.26
CA ARG A 42 -11.92 -1.46 6.51
C ARG A 42 -12.89 -2.47 7.11
N TYR A 43 -12.81 -2.66 8.41
CA TYR A 43 -13.75 -3.47 9.18
C TYR A 43 -14.21 -2.69 10.41
N TYR A 44 -15.45 -2.90 10.83
CA TYR A 44 -16.00 -2.31 12.05
C TYR A 44 -16.54 -3.38 12.99
N SER A 45 -16.20 -3.26 14.28
CA SER A 45 -16.79 -4.07 15.33
C SER A 45 -17.85 -3.28 16.07
N HIS A 46 -19.10 -3.74 16.02
CA HIS A 46 -20.21 -3.14 16.77
C HIS A 46 -20.08 -3.35 18.28
N ASN A 47 -19.44 -4.46 18.71
CA ASN A 47 -19.25 -4.76 20.12
C ASN A 47 -18.17 -3.88 20.76
N LEU A 48 -17.05 -3.71 20.06
CA LEU A 48 -15.92 -2.91 20.55
C LEU A 48 -16.08 -1.42 20.20
N MET A 49 -16.91 -1.13 19.21
CA MET A 49 -17.00 0.17 18.54
C MET A 49 -15.61 0.63 18.08
N LYS A 50 -14.94 -0.22 17.30
CA LYS A 50 -13.58 0.06 16.78
C LYS A 50 -13.51 -0.27 15.30
N HIS A 51 -12.56 0.38 14.63
CA HIS A 51 -12.22 0.08 13.26
C HIS A 51 -10.93 -0.72 13.20
N TYR A 52 -10.82 -1.55 12.17
CA TYR A 52 -9.60 -2.26 11.81
C TYR A 52 -9.31 -2.07 10.33
N PHE A 53 -8.04 -1.96 10.01
CA PHE A 53 -7.54 -1.83 8.65
C PHE A 53 -6.48 -2.92 8.42
N GLY A 54 -6.59 -3.66 7.31
CA GLY A 54 -5.65 -4.72 6.95
C GLY A 54 -5.74 -5.07 5.48
N ALA A 55 -4.64 -5.53 4.87
CA ALA A 55 -4.64 -5.98 3.49
C ALA A 55 -4.88 -7.50 3.40
N GLU A 56 -4.27 -8.26 4.30
CA GLU A 56 -4.35 -9.72 4.34
C GLU A 56 -4.83 -10.27 5.69
N THR A 57 -4.66 -9.50 6.77
CA THR A 57 -4.99 -9.94 8.12
C THR A 57 -6.37 -9.50 8.58
N LEU A 58 -6.89 -10.24 9.56
CA LEU A 58 -8.09 -9.89 10.34
C LEU A 58 -7.69 -9.51 11.78
N PRO A 59 -8.58 -8.80 12.50
CA PRO A 59 -8.45 -8.55 13.93
C PRO A 59 -8.23 -9.84 14.75
N TYR A 60 -7.60 -9.73 15.93
CA TYR A 60 -7.33 -10.90 16.79
C TYR A 60 -8.61 -11.61 17.24
N SER A 61 -9.63 -10.84 17.60
CA SER A 61 -10.86 -11.38 18.17
C SER A 61 -12.01 -10.40 18.02
N GLY A 62 -13.23 -10.89 18.23
CA GLY A 62 -14.46 -10.10 18.16
C GLY A 62 -15.23 -10.32 16.86
N SER A 63 -16.46 -9.81 16.85
CA SER A 63 -17.32 -9.80 15.67
C SER A 63 -17.04 -8.54 14.87
N TRP A 64 -16.52 -8.72 13.66
CA TRP A 64 -16.15 -7.66 12.74
C TRP A 64 -16.92 -7.79 11.43
N VAL A 65 -17.44 -6.66 10.95
CA VAL A 65 -18.15 -6.56 9.68
C VAL A 65 -17.26 -5.81 8.71
N GLY A 66 -17.06 -6.37 7.52
CA GLY A 66 -16.31 -5.69 6.46
C GLY A 66 -17.11 -4.52 5.90
N GLU A 67 -16.48 -3.36 5.81
CA GLU A 67 -17.07 -2.13 5.24
C GLU A 67 -16.54 -1.83 3.83
N GLY A 68 -15.64 -2.68 3.32
CA GLY A 68 -15.10 -2.60 1.97
C GLY A 68 -13.68 -2.04 1.91
N LEU A 69 -13.32 -1.51 0.74
CA LEU A 69 -12.01 -0.93 0.49
C LEU A 69 -11.87 0.41 1.21
N ALA A 70 -10.83 0.56 2.03
CA ALA A 70 -10.49 1.82 2.66
C ALA A 70 -9.66 2.70 1.71
N PHE A 71 -8.52 2.17 1.26
CA PHE A 71 -7.55 2.85 0.41
C PHE A 71 -6.54 1.85 -0.17
N ARG A 72 -5.77 2.27 -1.18
CA ARG A 72 -4.69 1.49 -1.76
C ARG A 72 -3.33 2.11 -1.47
N THR A 73 -2.36 1.27 -1.16
CA THR A 73 -0.98 1.66 -0.79
C THR A 73 -0.01 0.98 -1.75
N SER A 74 1.21 1.48 -1.89
CA SER A 74 2.17 0.92 -2.86
C SER A 74 2.84 -0.33 -2.32
N LYS A 75 3.07 -1.36 -3.15
CA LYS A 75 3.92 -2.51 -2.77
C LYS A 75 5.40 -2.15 -2.68
N TYR A 76 5.80 -1.08 -3.35
CA TYR A 76 7.20 -0.64 -3.45
C TYR A 76 7.36 0.77 -2.91
N HIS A 77 8.56 1.08 -2.42
CA HIS A 77 8.87 2.44 -2.02
C HIS A 77 8.88 3.38 -3.24
N LEU A 78 8.13 4.48 -3.17
CA LEU A 78 8.00 5.48 -4.23
C LEU A 78 8.64 6.80 -3.77
N GLY A 79 9.95 6.97 -3.98
CA GLY A 79 10.65 8.20 -3.63
C GLY A 79 12.16 8.03 -3.46
N ALA A 80 12.85 9.15 -3.23
CA ALA A 80 14.23 9.17 -2.79
C ALA A 80 14.24 9.18 -1.24
N GLY A 81 14.61 8.05 -0.64
CA GLY A 81 14.73 7.89 0.82
C GLY A 81 14.49 6.46 1.28
N SER A 82 14.93 6.13 2.50
CA SER A 82 14.61 4.86 3.14
C SER A 82 13.34 5.02 3.98
N TYR A 83 12.17 4.96 3.34
CA TYR A 83 10.92 4.84 4.10
C TYR A 83 10.75 3.38 4.53
N LEU A 84 10.36 3.17 5.79
CA LEU A 84 9.87 1.86 6.20
C LEU A 84 8.48 1.62 5.60
N PRO A 85 8.09 0.35 5.40
CA PRO A 85 6.72 0.05 5.10
C PRO A 85 5.80 0.54 6.23
N MET A 86 4.59 0.95 5.86
CA MET A 86 3.50 1.17 6.82
C MET A 86 3.10 -0.18 7.41
N VAL A 87 2.98 -0.23 8.72
CA VAL A 87 2.67 -1.45 9.45
C VAL A 87 1.42 -1.28 10.30
N ILE A 88 0.62 -2.33 10.35
CA ILE A 88 -0.50 -2.45 11.30
C ILE A 88 0.06 -2.93 12.62
N MET A 89 -0.10 -2.12 13.65
CA MET A 89 0.22 -2.42 15.04
C MET A 89 -1.11 -2.54 15.80
N VAL A 90 -1.32 -3.61 16.57
CA VAL A 90 -2.55 -3.81 17.34
C VAL A 90 -2.25 -3.95 18.82
N ASN A 91 -3.04 -3.30 19.65
CA ASN A 91 -3.02 -3.55 21.08
C ASN A 91 -3.88 -4.80 21.38
N PRO A 92 -3.30 -5.90 21.87
CA PRO A 92 -4.03 -7.16 22.05
C PRO A 92 -5.08 -7.10 23.16
N VAL A 93 -4.95 -6.14 24.10
CA VAL A 93 -5.85 -5.99 25.24
C VAL A 93 -7.13 -5.27 24.83
N ASN A 94 -6.99 -4.11 24.18
CA ASN A 94 -8.14 -3.27 23.85
C ASN A 94 -8.58 -3.36 22.38
N GLN A 95 -7.85 -4.08 21.52
CA GLN A 95 -8.12 -4.23 20.07
C GLN A 95 -8.07 -2.93 19.27
N ASP A 96 -7.43 -1.88 19.80
CA ASP A 96 -7.08 -0.72 18.99
C ASP A 96 -6.00 -1.08 17.99
N MET A 97 -6.00 -0.36 16.87
CA MET A 97 -5.00 -0.52 15.84
C MET A 97 -4.42 0.85 15.45
N VAL A 98 -3.10 0.90 15.25
CA VAL A 98 -2.41 2.06 14.71
C VAL A 98 -1.66 1.66 13.44
N ILE A 99 -1.78 2.48 12.40
CA ILE A 99 -0.91 2.42 11.22
C ILE A 99 0.35 3.20 11.59
N ALA A 100 1.45 2.50 11.87
CA ALA A 100 2.75 3.12 12.12
C ALA A 100 3.48 3.30 10.79
N ILE A 101 3.92 4.53 10.51
CA ILE A 101 4.49 4.93 9.21
C ILE A 101 5.97 5.35 9.32
N THR A 102 6.45 5.58 10.54
CA THR A 102 7.85 5.88 10.82
C THR A 102 8.43 4.92 11.88
N PRO A 103 9.76 4.75 11.94
CA PRO A 103 10.40 4.00 13.02
C PRO A 103 10.05 4.55 14.42
N ALA A 104 10.00 5.87 14.56
CA ALA A 104 9.70 6.54 15.82
C ALA A 104 8.26 6.25 16.30
N ASP A 105 7.28 6.32 15.39
CA ASP A 105 5.90 5.96 15.70
C ASP A 105 5.81 4.49 16.14
N ARG A 106 6.52 3.61 15.43
CA ARG A 106 6.53 2.17 15.73
C ARG A 106 7.09 1.90 17.13
N GLU A 107 8.25 2.45 17.45
CA GLU A 107 8.86 2.29 18.77
C GLU A 107 7.94 2.81 19.89
N GLU A 108 7.28 3.95 19.65
CA GLU A 108 6.35 4.54 20.62
C GLU A 108 5.13 3.65 20.88
N VAL A 109 4.50 3.10 19.83
CA VAL A 109 3.34 2.21 20.01
C VAL A 109 3.75 0.85 20.59
N GLU A 110 4.94 0.33 20.26
CA GLU A 110 5.48 -0.89 20.88
C GLU A 110 5.68 -0.70 22.39
N LYS A 111 6.22 0.44 22.83
CA LYS A 111 6.31 0.80 24.27
C LYS A 111 4.95 0.85 24.96
N ARG A 112 3.88 1.17 24.22
CA ARG A 112 2.49 1.18 24.71
C ARG A 112 1.82 -0.21 24.64
N GLY A 113 2.57 -1.26 24.31
CA GLY A 113 2.09 -2.64 24.29
C GLY A 113 1.38 -3.05 23.00
N TYR A 114 1.51 -2.27 21.91
CA TYR A 114 1.06 -2.71 20.60
C TYR A 114 2.02 -3.72 20.02
N ILE A 115 1.50 -4.69 19.27
CA ILE A 115 2.27 -5.72 18.59
C ILE A 115 2.05 -5.67 17.09
N PHE A 116 3.12 -5.94 16.34
CA PHE A 116 3.10 -5.99 14.88
C PHE A 116 2.11 -7.04 14.37
N ARG A 117 1.37 -6.69 13.31
CA ARG A 117 0.40 -7.58 12.65
C ARG A 117 0.74 -7.83 11.20
N GLU A 118 0.96 -6.76 10.45
CA GLU A 118 1.08 -6.85 8.99
C GLU A 118 1.83 -5.65 8.43
N VAL A 119 2.53 -5.85 7.31
CA VAL A 119 2.97 -4.78 6.42
C VAL A 119 1.86 -4.50 5.42
N ILE A 120 1.41 -3.25 5.34
CA ILE A 120 0.37 -2.83 4.38
C ILE A 120 0.94 -1.89 3.31
N GLY A 121 2.17 -2.15 2.86
CA GLY A 121 2.83 -1.41 1.79
C GLY A 121 3.48 -0.09 2.24
N TYR A 122 3.71 0.80 1.28
CA TYR A 122 4.37 2.09 1.44
C TYR A 122 3.38 3.23 1.16
N PRO A 123 3.56 4.39 1.83
CA PRO A 123 2.75 5.56 1.53
C PRO A 123 3.10 6.09 0.13
N TYR A 124 2.14 6.75 -0.50
CA TYR A 124 2.41 7.51 -1.71
C TYR A 124 2.99 8.89 -1.37
N PRO A 125 3.78 9.51 -2.27
CA PRO A 125 4.10 10.92 -2.15
C PRO A 125 2.83 11.78 -2.28
N ALA A 126 2.83 12.96 -1.65
CA ALA A 126 1.76 13.95 -1.81
C ALA A 126 1.82 14.55 -3.22
N THR A 127 0.87 14.19 -4.08
CA THR A 127 0.78 14.64 -5.47
C THR A 127 -0.69 14.90 -5.84
N ASN A 128 -0.95 15.43 -7.04
CA ASN A 128 -2.31 15.68 -7.51
C ASN A 128 -3.17 14.41 -7.69
N ASN A 129 -2.54 13.23 -7.69
CA ASN A 129 -3.22 11.94 -7.92
C ASN A 129 -3.35 11.11 -6.64
N THR A 130 -2.95 11.63 -5.49
CA THR A 130 -2.98 10.91 -4.21
C THR A 130 -3.81 11.69 -3.20
N PHE A 131 -4.46 10.95 -2.31
CA PHE A 131 -5.39 11.52 -1.34
C PHE A 131 -4.81 11.39 0.07
N PRO A 132 -4.97 12.42 0.93
CA PRO A 132 -4.62 12.30 2.33
C PRO A 132 -5.52 11.26 3.01
N VAL A 133 -4.92 10.46 3.89
CA VAL A 133 -5.62 9.62 4.87
C VAL A 133 -5.53 10.33 6.22
N TYR A 134 -6.69 10.70 6.73
CA TYR A 134 -6.85 11.41 7.99
C TYR A 134 -6.90 10.43 9.16
N ARG A 135 -6.23 10.75 10.27
CA ARG A 135 -6.29 9.97 11.51
C ARG A 135 -7.13 10.70 12.55
N TYR A 136 -7.94 9.93 13.24
CA TYR A 136 -8.75 10.38 14.37
C TYR A 136 -8.54 9.45 15.55
N TYR A 137 -8.62 10.01 16.75
CA TYR A 137 -8.59 9.24 18.00
C TYR A 137 -9.87 9.49 18.80
N ARG A 138 -10.46 8.41 19.31
CA ARG A 138 -11.59 8.45 20.24
C ARG A 138 -11.18 7.95 21.61
N ALA A 139 -11.05 8.88 22.55
CA ALA A 139 -10.64 8.59 23.93
C ALA A 139 -11.61 7.64 24.65
N SER A 140 -12.92 7.82 24.46
CA SER A 140 -13.94 7.01 25.15
C SER A 140 -13.91 5.50 24.81
N LYS A 141 -13.20 5.11 23.74
CA LYS A 141 -13.00 3.70 23.36
C LYS A 141 -11.53 3.31 23.21
N ASN A 142 -10.59 4.23 23.42
CA ASN A 142 -9.18 4.04 23.07
C ASN A 142 -9.04 3.49 21.65
N GLY A 143 -9.61 4.18 20.66
CA GLY A 143 -9.71 3.68 19.29
C GLY A 143 -9.24 4.70 18.27
N HIS A 144 -8.44 4.27 17.30
CA HIS A 144 -8.09 5.08 16.13
C HIS A 144 -9.00 4.76 14.95
N PHE A 145 -9.16 5.76 14.08
CA PHE A 145 -9.89 5.65 12.84
C PHE A 145 -9.14 6.37 11.73
N TYR A 146 -9.20 5.80 10.52
CA TYR A 146 -8.52 6.29 9.33
C TYR A 146 -9.51 6.41 8.17
N THR A 147 -9.50 7.54 7.47
CA THR A 147 -10.34 7.71 6.28
C THR A 147 -9.70 8.64 5.25
N LYS A 148 -9.98 8.39 3.96
CA LYS A 148 -9.70 9.35 2.87
C LYS A 148 -10.81 10.39 2.71
N ASN A 149 -12.01 10.13 3.25
CA ASN A 149 -13.15 11.03 3.14
C ASN A 149 -13.19 11.97 4.34
N PHE A 150 -12.68 13.19 4.14
CA PHE A 150 -12.71 14.22 5.18
C PHE A 150 -14.14 14.51 5.68
N GLY A 151 -15.16 14.31 4.83
CA GLY A 151 -16.56 14.55 5.19
C GLY A 151 -17.12 13.58 6.25
N GLU A 152 -16.47 12.45 6.54
CA GLU A 152 -16.95 11.53 7.58
C GLU A 152 -16.89 12.14 8.99
N LEU A 153 -15.85 12.93 9.29
CA LEU A 153 -15.63 13.51 10.62
C LEU A 153 -15.10 14.95 10.61
N GLY A 154 -14.69 15.49 9.47
CA GLY A 154 -14.11 16.84 9.36
C GLY A 154 -12.92 17.03 10.29
N TYR A 155 -12.92 18.12 11.07
CA TYR A 155 -11.92 18.38 12.11
C TYR A 155 -12.20 17.63 13.43
N GLY A 156 -13.12 16.66 13.41
CA GLY A 156 -13.61 15.93 14.58
C GLY A 156 -15.10 16.13 14.78
N GLY A 157 -15.69 15.30 15.65
CA GLY A 157 -17.11 15.31 15.93
C GLY A 157 -17.48 14.28 17.00
N GLY A 158 -18.39 14.65 17.90
CA GLY A 158 -18.64 13.86 19.11
C GLY A 158 -17.36 13.65 19.90
N ASP A 159 -17.00 12.39 20.15
CA ASP A 159 -15.78 12.02 20.89
C ASP A 159 -14.53 11.84 20.00
N TRP A 160 -14.63 12.04 18.68
CA TRP A 160 -13.52 11.88 17.76
C TRP A 160 -12.69 13.17 17.68
N LYS A 161 -11.41 13.06 17.99
CA LYS A 161 -10.40 14.11 17.84
C LYS A 161 -9.60 13.90 16.57
N TYR A 162 -9.57 14.91 15.69
CA TYR A 162 -8.69 14.90 14.53
C TYR A 162 -7.22 15.03 14.95
N GLU A 163 -6.36 14.17 14.39
CA GLU A 163 -4.93 14.14 14.69
C GLU A 163 -4.05 14.54 13.50
N GLY A 164 -4.65 14.84 12.35
CA GLY A 164 -3.93 15.26 11.14
C GLY A 164 -4.00 14.27 10.00
N ILE A 165 -3.27 14.59 8.94
CA ILE A 165 -2.99 13.68 7.83
C ILE A 165 -1.93 12.68 8.31
N ALA A 166 -2.27 11.39 8.30
CA ALA A 166 -1.31 10.34 8.62
C ALA A 166 -0.38 10.07 7.44
N PHE A 167 -0.93 9.85 6.25
CA PHE A 167 -0.16 9.55 5.04
C PHE A 167 -1.00 9.83 3.78
N TYR A 168 -0.42 9.62 2.60
CA TYR A 168 -1.12 9.70 1.32
C TYR A 168 -1.27 8.32 0.69
N ALA A 169 -2.42 8.09 0.05
CA ALA A 169 -2.81 6.81 -0.54
C ALA A 169 -3.67 7.03 -1.80
N LEU A 170 -3.95 5.95 -2.54
CA LEU A 170 -4.90 5.95 -3.67
C LEU A 170 -6.32 5.58 -3.23
#